data_AF-W1WAL3-F1
#
_entry.id   AF-W1WAL3-F1
#
_cell.length_a   1.000
_cell.length_b   1.000
_cell.length_c   1.000
_cell.angle_alpha   90.00
_cell.angle_beta   90.00
_cell.angle_gamma   90.00
#
_symmetry.space_group_name_H-M   'P 1'
#
loop_
_entity.id
_entity.type
_entity.pdbx_description
1 polymer ?
#
loop_
_entity_poly.entity_id
_entity_poly.type
_entity_poly.pdbx_seq_one_letter_code
_entity_poly.pdbx_strand_id
1 'polypeptide(L)' 'MSEYSDRTAVSKLIGATAGYVGYEDNSNTLTERVRRNPYSIVLFDEIEKADPQVITLLLQVLDDG' A
#
# COMPACT_ATOMS: atom_id res chain seq x y z
N MET A 1 -3.79 10.18 -3.58
CA MET A 1 -2.51 9.53 -3.22
C MET A 1 -1.51 10.53 -2.65
N SER A 2 -1.94 11.75 -2.31
CA SER A 2 -1.10 12.80 -1.73
C SER A 2 -0.45 12.42 -0.38
N GLU A 3 -0.99 11.42 0.33
CA GLU A 3 -0.37 10.83 1.53
C GLU A 3 0.77 9.83 1.23
N TYR A 4 0.94 9.47 -0.05
CA TYR A 4 1.90 8.51 -0.58
C TYR A 4 2.97 9.15 -1.48
N SER A 5 3.14 10.47 -1.39
CA SER A 5 4.14 11.21 -2.16
C SER A 5 5.58 11.03 -1.65
N ASP A 6 5.77 10.52 -0.44
CA ASP A 6 7.09 10.21 0.11
C ASP A 6 7.47 8.75 -0.18
N ARG A 7 8.76 8.50 -0.41
CA ARG A 7 9.33 7.18 -0.70
C ARG A 7 9.07 6.18 0.43
N THR A 8 9.02 6.64 1.67
CA THR A 8 8.72 5.79 2.84
C THR A 8 7.26 5.36 2.91
N ALA A 9 6.37 5.97 2.11
CA ALA A 9 4.95 5.69 2.13
C ALA A 9 4.57 4.32 1.56
N VAL A 10 5.49 3.65 0.85
CA VAL A 10 5.32 2.24 0.46
C VAL A 10 5.00 1.38 1.68
N SER A 11 5.70 1.61 2.80
CA SER A 11 5.48 0.89 4.06
C SER A 11 4.08 1.10 4.65
N LYS A 12 3.38 2.20 4.32
CA LYS A 12 1.98 2.41 4.74
C LYS A 12 1.01 1.53 3.95
N LEU A 13 1.38 1.16 2.72
CA LEU A 13 0.53 0.40 1.81
C LEU A 13 0.64 -1.11 2.06
N ILE A 14 1.86 -1.61 2.26
CA ILE A 14 2.13 -3.05 2.46
C ILE A 14 2.46 -3.44 3.92
N GLY A 15 2.84 -2.47 4.76
CA GLY A 15 3.32 -2.70 6.12
C GLY A 15 4.81 -2.41 6.27
N ALA A 16 5.25 -2.20 7.51
CA ALA A 16 6.68 -2.08 7.81
C ALA A 16 7.37 -3.44 7.70
N THR A 17 8.68 -3.45 7.44
CA THR A 17 9.47 -4.68 7.46
C THR A 17 9.46 -5.31 8.86
N ALA A 18 9.44 -6.64 8.93
CA ALA A 18 9.50 -7.36 10.21
C ALA A 18 10.70 -6.91 11.05
N GLY A 19 10.47 -6.59 12.33
CA GLY A 19 11.48 -6.08 13.25
C GLY A 19 11.71 -4.56 13.21
N TYR A 20 11.00 -3.82 12.34
CA TYR A 20 11.00 -2.36 12.33
C TYR A 20 9.78 -1.78 13.07
N VAL A 21 9.92 -0.55 13.57
CA VAL A 21 8.84 0.20 14.22
C VAL A 21 7.65 0.30 13.27
N GLY A 22 6.44 -0.01 13.76
CA GLY A 22 5.21 -0.02 12.98
C GLY A 22 4.84 -1.38 12.36
N TYR A 23 5.64 -2.44 12.56
CA TYR A 23 5.27 -3.80 12.10
C TYR A 23 3.99 -4.33 12.79
N GLU A 24 3.77 -3.99 14.06
CA GLU A 24 2.54 -4.38 14.78
C GLU A 24 1.32 -3.53 14.36
N ASP A 25 1.55 -2.37 13.73
CA ASP A 25 0.50 -1.48 13.21
C ASP A 25 0.01 -1.86 11.80
N ASN A 26 0.45 -3.02 11.27
CA ASN A 26 0.07 -3.51 9.95
C ASN A 26 -1.46 -3.71 9.78
N SER A 27 -2.26 -3.72 10.86
CA SER A 27 -3.72 -3.91 10.76
C SER A 27 -4.44 -2.83 9.96
N ASN A 28 -3.83 -1.67 9.71
CA ASN A 28 -4.44 -0.57 8.96
C ASN A 28 -3.89 -0.41 7.53
N THR A 29 -3.05 -1.33 7.07
CA THR A 29 -2.49 -1.31 5.71
C THR A 29 -3.53 -1.75 4.69
N LEU A 30 -3.29 -1.44 3.42
CA LEU A 30 -4.14 -1.90 2.32
C LEU A 30 -4.14 -3.43 2.24
N THR A 31 -2.97 -4.06 2.42
CA THR A 31 -2.80 -5.52 2.38
C THR A 31 -3.67 -6.26 3.40
N GLU A 32 -3.70 -5.81 4.66
CA GLU A 32 -4.53 -6.46 5.68
C GLU A 32 -6.03 -6.20 5.48
N ARG A 33 -6.41 -5.01 4.98
CA ARG A 33 -7.80 -4.70 4.66
C ARG A 33 -8.34 -5.58 3.53
N VAL A 34 -7.56 -5.77 2.46
CA VAL A 34 -7.91 -6.66 1.34
C VAL A 34 -7.91 -8.12 1.81
N ARG A 35 -6.96 -8.55 2.64
CA ARG A 35 -6.94 -9.91 3.19
C ARG A 35 -8.19 -10.25 4.00
N ARG A 36 -8.68 -9.30 4.80
CA ARG A 36 -9.92 -9.47 5.58
C ARG A 36 -11.18 -9.40 4.72
N ASN A 37 -11.16 -8.64 3.62
CA ASN A 37 -12.27 -8.51 2.68
C ASN A 37 -11.77 -8.68 1.23
N PRO A 38 -11.56 -9.92 0.78
CA PRO A 38 -10.91 -10.19 -0.52
C PRO A 38 -11.69 -9.66 -1.72
N TYR A 39 -13.01 -9.65 -1.63
CA TYR A 39 -13.89 -9.12 -2.67
C TYR A 39 -14.28 -7.68 -2.33
N SER A 40 -13.31 -6.77 -2.45
CA SER A 40 -13.49 -5.35 -2.19
C SER A 40 -13.10 -4.51 -3.40
N ILE A 41 -13.67 -3.30 -3.46
CA ILE A 41 -13.28 -2.30 -4.46
C ILE A 41 -12.21 -1.42 -3.81
N VAL A 42 -11.04 -1.34 -4.45
CA VAL A 42 -9.96 -0.44 -4.05
C VAL A 42 -9.95 0.76 -4.98
N LEU A 43 -10.12 1.96 -4.41
CA LEU A 43 -10.08 3.22 -5.15
C LEU A 43 -8.74 3.92 -4.91
N PHE A 44 -8.06 4.29 -5.99
CA PHE A 44 -6.87 5.13 -5.95
C PHE A 44 -7.22 6.53 -6.45
N ASP A 45 -7.37 7.48 -5.54
CA ASP A 45 -7.61 8.89 -5.87
C ASP A 45 -6.30 9.63 -6.16
N GLU A 46 -6.28 10.61 -7.06
CA GLU A 46 -5.11 11.42 -7.45
C GLU A 46 -3.81 10.59 -7.63
N ILE A 47 -3.85 9.49 -8.40
CA ILE A 47 -2.74 8.54 -8.51
C ILE A 47 -1.44 9.18 -9.01
N GLU A 48 -1.54 10.25 -9.79
CA GLU A 48 -0.40 11.01 -10.32
C GLU A 48 0.41 11.76 -9.26
N LYS A 49 -0.11 11.87 -8.03
CA LYS A 49 0.59 12.50 -6.88
C LYS A 49 1.42 11.51 -6.06
N ALA A 50 1.27 10.21 -6.30
CA ALA A 50 2.02 9.17 -5.60
C ALA A 50 3.51 9.20 -5.99
N ASP A 51 4.37 8.72 -5.10
CA ASP A 51 5.75 8.40 -5.46
C ASP A 51 5.78 7.30 -6.54
N PRO A 52 6.65 7.40 -7.56
CA PRO A 52 6.75 6.39 -8.62
C PRO A 52 6.98 4.95 -8.13
N GLN A 53 7.63 4.76 -6.98
CA GLN A 53 7.86 3.42 -6.40
C GLN A 53 6.55 2.79 -5.92
N VAL A 54 5.61 3.59 -5.42
CA VAL A 54 4.27 3.13 -5.03
C VAL A 54 3.51 2.64 -6.25
N ILE A 55 3.55 3.40 -7.35
CA ILE A 55 2.89 3.02 -8.61
C ILE A 55 3.49 1.74 -9.18
N THR A 56 4.83 1.63 -9.18
CA THR A 56 5.53 0.44 -9.68
C THR A 56 5.12 -0.82 -8.92
N LEU A 57 5.01 -0.74 -7.59
CA LEU A 57 4.54 -1.84 -6.77
C LEU A 57 3.08 -2.20 -7.07
N LEU A 58 2.21 -1.20 -7.23
CA LEU A 58 0.80 -1.44 -7.58
C LEU A 58 0.66 -2.18 -8.91
N LEU A 59 1.48 -1.83 -9.91
CA LEU A 59 1.48 -2.54 -11.20
C LEU A 59 1.83 -4.02 -11.05
N GLN A 60 2.84 -4.35 -10.22
CA GLN A 60 3.20 -5.75 -9.94
C GLN A 60 2.04 -6.53 -9.32
N VAL A 61 1.34 -5.93 -8.34
CA VAL A 61 0.22 -6.58 -7.67
C VAL A 61 -0.98 -6.78 -8.62
N LEU A 62 -1.23 -5.83 -9.51
CA LEU A 62 -2.34 -5.92 -10.47
C LEU A 62 -2.08 -6.94 -11.59
N ASP A 63 -0.82 -7.20 -11.93
CA ASP A 63 -0.45 -8.21 -12.93
C ASP A 63 -0.50 -9.64 -12.37
N ASP A 64 -0.01 -9.85 -11.15
CA ASP A 64 0.12 -11.21 -10.57
C ASP A 64 -1.16 -11.75 -9.90
N GLY A 65 -2.07 -10.87 -9.45
CA GLY A 65 -3.38 -11.23 -8.89
C GLY A 65 -3.35 -11.91 -7.52
#